data_AF-A0A7U9XCW3-F1
#
_entry.id   AF-A0A7U9XCW3-F1
#
_cell.length_a   1.000
_cell.length_b   1.000
_cell.length_c   1.000
_cell.angle_alpha   90.00
_cell.angle_beta   90.00
_cell.angle_gamma   90.00
#
_symmetry.space_group_name_H-M   'P 1'
#
loop_
_entity.id
_entity.type
_entity.pdbx_description
1 polymer ?
#
loop_
_entity_poly.entity_id
_entity_poly.type
_entity_poly.pdbx_seq_one_letter_code
_entity_poly.pdbx_strand_id
1 'polypeptide(L)' 'MAVLESERKKGVGRALLLKALESMRELGYAYAIIGWPTNSAVSFYKKCVGAIMIDEKS' A
#
# COMPACT_ATOMS: atom_id res chain seq x y z
N MET A 1 7.28 2.77 -1.99
CA MET A 1 7.58 2.83 -0.54
C MET A 1 8.61 1.77 -0.21
N ALA A 2 9.71 2.15 0.44
CA ALA A 2 10.77 1.23 0.85
C ALA A 2 11.00 1.36 2.36
N VAL A 3 11.42 0.27 2.98
CA VAL A 3 11.79 0.20 4.39
C VAL A 3 13.20 -0.39 4.46
N LEU A 4 14.06 0.20 5.28
CA LEU A 4 15.40 -0.33 5.57
C LEU A 4 15.31 -1.80 5.98
N GLU A 5 16.29 -2.60 5.58
CA GLU A 5 16.24 -4.06 5.82
C GLU A 5 16.13 -4.39 7.31
N SER A 6 16.85 -3.63 8.15
CA SER A 6 16.83 -3.74 9.62
C SER A 6 15.47 -3.43 10.25
N GLU A 7 14.60 -2.70 9.54
CA GLU A 7 13.29 -2.26 10.01
C GLU A 7 12.13 -3.05 9.38
N ARG A 8 12.42 -4.02 8.51
CA ARG A 8 11.40 -4.92 7.95
C ARG A 8 10.78 -5.77 9.07
N LYS A 9 9.54 -6.18 8.86
CA LYS A 9 8.73 -7.00 9.80
C LYS A 9 8.42 -6.34 11.16
N LYS A 10 8.85 -5.10 11.41
CA LYS A 10 8.49 -4.31 12.61
C LYS A 10 7.23 -3.46 12.45
N GLY A 11 6.47 -3.65 11.36
CA GLY A 11 5.23 -2.91 11.09
C GLY A 11 5.42 -1.52 10.45
N VAL A 12 6.65 -1.03 10.29
CA VAL A 12 6.96 0.30 9.71
C VAL A 12 6.29 0.49 8.35
N GLY A 13 6.42 -0.47 7.44
CA GLY A 13 5.79 -0.37 6.11
C GLY A 13 4.26 -0.28 6.18
N ARG A 14 3.62 -0.96 7.13
CA ARG A 14 2.17 -0.89 7.31
C ARG A 14 1.75 0.49 7.84
N ALA A 15 2.48 1.01 8.82
CA ALA A 15 2.22 2.34 9.37
C ALA A 15 2.35 3.43 8.28
N LEU A 16 3.41 3.38 7.47
CA LEU A 16 3.61 4.30 6.36
C LEU A 16 2.48 4.23 5.32
N LEU A 17 2.06 3.00 4.95
CA LEU A 17 0.95 2.81 4.02
C LEU A 17 -0.36 3.39 4.56
N LEU A 18 -0.71 3.08 5.81
CA LEU A 18 -1.94 3.58 6.43
C LEU A 18 -1.94 5.10 6.51
N LYS A 19 -0.82 5.70 6.93
CA LYS A 19 -0.75 7.15 7.03
C LYS A 19 -0.89 7.85 5.68
N ALA A 20 -0.31 7.28 4.61
CA ALA A 20 -0.49 7.81 3.27
C ALA A 20 -1.96 7.77 2.81
N LEU A 21 -2.65 6.65 3.06
CA LEU A 21 -4.08 6.50 2.70
C LEU A 21 -4.99 7.42 3.52
N GLU A 22 -4.70 7.58 4.82
CA GLU A 22 -5.41 8.54 5.67
C GLU A 22 -5.24 9.97 5.17
N SER A 23 -4.01 10.37 4.82
CA SER A 23 -3.75 11.70 4.25
C SER A 23 -4.46 11.89 2.90
N MET A 24 -4.51 10.87 2.05
CA MET A 24 -5.33 10.93 0.83
C MET A 24 -6.81 11.13 1.15
N ARG A 25 -7.34 10.40 2.13
CA ARG A 25 -8.73 10.59 2.57
C ARG A 25 -8.97 12.01 3.10
N GLU A 26 -8.06 12.56 3.90
CA GLU A 26 -8.14 13.93 4.43
C GLU A 26 -8.14 14.99 3.32
N LEU A 27 -7.44 14.74 2.22
CA LEU A 27 -7.43 15.59 1.03
C LEU A 27 -8.66 15.40 0.12
N GLY A 28 -9.59 14.51 0.47
CA GLY A 28 -10.82 14.27 -0.27
C GLY A 28 -10.71 13.24 -1.41
N TYR A 29 -9.62 12.47 -1.48
CA TYR A 29 -9.51 11.40 -2.48
C TYR A 29 -10.45 10.24 -2.11
N ALA A 30 -11.30 9.84 -3.06
CA ALA A 30 -12.25 8.73 -2.87
C ALA A 30 -11.57 7.35 -2.90
N TYR A 31 -10.44 7.23 -3.58
CA TYR A 31 -9.69 5.98 -3.73
C TYR A 31 -8.19 6.25 -3.90
N ALA A 32 -7.39 5.19 -3.74
CA ALA A 32 -5.95 5.21 -4.00
C ALA A 32 -5.59 4.09 -4.99
N ILE A 33 -4.62 4.37 -5.86
CA ILE A 33 -4.05 3.39 -6.79
C ILE A 33 -2.57 3.20 -6.44
N ILE A 34 -2.16 1.92 -6.35
CA ILE A 34 -0.76 1.54 -6.17
C ILE A 34 -0.23 1.11 -7.54
N GLY A 35 0.52 2.00 -8.18
CA GLY A 35 1.09 1.76 -9.50
C GLY A 35 2.28 0.80 -9.47
N TRP A 36 2.34 -0.10 -10.47
CA TRP A 36 3.46 -1.01 -10.75
C TRP A 36 4.08 -1.68 -9.49
N PRO A 37 3.27 -2.33 -8.63
CA PRO A 37 3.83 -3.02 -7.47
C PRO A 37 4.66 -4.23 -7.93
N THR A 38 5.75 -4.51 -7.23
CA THR A 38 6.45 -5.80 -7.40
C THR A 38 5.53 -6.95 -6.96
N ASN A 39 5.67 -8.13 -7.58
CA ASN A 39 4.87 -9.31 -7.25
C ASN A 39 4.91 -9.66 -5.75
N SER A 40 6.07 -9.47 -5.10
CA SER A 40 6.24 -9.70 -3.67
C SER A 40 5.48 -8.69 -2.79
N ALA A 41 5.25 -7.47 -3.27
CA ALA A 41 4.55 -6.43 -2.53
C ALA A 41 3.02 -6.53 -2.65
N VAL A 42 2.49 -7.18 -3.71
CA VAL A 42 1.03 -7.34 -3.91
C VAL A 42 0.37 -7.98 -2.69
N SER A 43 0.95 -9.08 -2.18
CA SER A 43 0.42 -9.79 -1.01
C SER A 43 0.45 -8.93 0.27
N PHE A 44 1.42 -8.02 0.38
CA PHE A 44 1.53 -7.09 1.49
C PHE A 44 0.38 -6.07 1.46
N TYR A 45 0.10 -5.45 0.31
CA TYR A 45 -0.99 -4.48 0.18
C TYR A 45 -2.37 -5.13 0.40
N LYS A 46 -2.60 -6.32 -0.18
CA LYS A 46 -3.83 -7.09 0.04
C LYS A 46 -4.06 -7.38 1.52
N LYS A 47 -3.02 -7.81 2.25
CA LYS A 47 -3.12 -8.12 3.69
C LYS A 47 -3.29 -6.88 4.56
N CYS A 48 -2.64 -5.77 4.22
CA CYS A 48 -2.64 -4.58 5.08
C CYS A 48 -3.93 -3.76 4.98
N VAL A 49 -4.47 -3.60 3.76
CA VAL A 49 -5.55 -2.64 3.47
C VAL A 49 -6.64 -3.21 2.57
N GLY A 50 -6.61 -4.51 2.28
CA GLY A 50 -7.61 -5.14 1.41
C GLY A 50 -7.49 -4.71 -0.06
N ALA A 51 -6.32 -4.23 -0.50
CA ALA A 51 -6.12 -3.81 -1.88
C ALA A 51 -6.42 -4.96 -2.86
N ILE A 52 -7.13 -4.62 -3.94
CA ILE A 52 -7.52 -5.54 -5.01
C ILE A 52 -6.68 -5.20 -6.24
N MET A 53 -6.23 -6.22 -6.98
CA MET A 53 -5.50 -6.00 -8.24
C MET A 53 -6.47 -5.45 -9.28
N ILE A 54 -6.04 -4.42 -10.01
CA ILE A 54 -6.76 -3.90 -11.16
C ILE A 54 -6.17 -4.61 -12.38
N ASP A 55 -6.96 -5.51 -12.98
CA ASP A 55 -6.53 -6.25 -14.18
C ASP A 55 -6.61 -5.34 -15.42
N GLU A 56 -5.68 -5.51 -16.36
CA GLU A 56 -5.62 -4.73 -17.62
C GLU A 56 -6.85 -4.92 -18.52
N LYS A 57 -7.70 -5.91 -18.22
CA LYS A 57 -8.94 -6.20 -18.95
C LYS A 57 -10.18 -5.51 -18.36
N SER A 58 -10.00 -4.62 -17.39
CA SER A 58 -11.09 -3.85 -16.78
C SER A 58 -11.71 -2.86 -17.74
#